data_AF-A0A7X6DK66-F1
#
_entry.id   AF-A0A7X6DK66-F1
#
_cell.length_a   1.000
_cell.length_b   1.000
_cell.length_c   1.000
_cell.angle_alpha   90.00
_cell.angle_beta   90.00
_cell.angle_gamma   90.00
#
_symmetry.space_group_name_H-M   'P 1'
#
loop_
_entity.id
_entity.type
_entity.pdbx_description
1 polymer ?
#
loop_
_entity_poly.entity_id
_entity_poly.type
_entity_poly.pdbx_seq_one_letter_code
_entity_poly.pdbx_strand_id
1 'polypeptide(L)'
;MNDRAGSVLDDLQHKGEKPEDVRAHVNQKRDELDDGSDGLVDCKQEDAHEAFFPQMVALLKTVEILGQILKNQIATVSRAKRVELLQMLLKAPLRLVRAYFAQFLADKDEAQTELVEMLRTMNKEDSDEKRKKLAEKLLAQIMQISSFAFIAKAITSISSDELQEDIDSAAKKVGTPAAKLIAAGVQLDSPRDLPRTDLKGLLADIKDDFIAMRVLQMLTLRRLYMFRTTEQDKQWLASQSVLGLKFQHAVDMRSRTQKKLGQR
;
A
#
# COMPACT_ATOMS: atom_id res chain seq x y z
N MET A 1 16.98 -27.56 -19.84
CA MET A 1 17.22 -27.07 -18.48
C MET A 1 18.70 -26.77 -18.35
N ASN A 2 19.16 -25.56 -18.69
CA ASN A 2 20.47 -25.04 -18.22
C ASN A 2 20.70 -23.53 -18.44
N ASP A 3 19.96 -22.84 -19.33
CA ASP A 3 20.37 -21.48 -19.74
C ASP A 3 20.00 -20.31 -18.81
N ARG A 4 19.10 -20.49 -17.83
CA ARG A 4 18.70 -19.37 -16.94
C ARG A 4 19.51 -19.24 -15.65
N ALA A 5 20.27 -20.27 -15.28
CA ALA A 5 21.17 -20.20 -14.13
C ALA A 5 22.49 -19.50 -14.49
N GLY A 6 22.94 -19.58 -15.75
CA GLY A 6 24.17 -18.94 -16.22
C GLY A 6 24.09 -17.42 -16.26
N SER A 7 22.96 -16.84 -16.69
CA SER A 7 22.88 -15.37 -16.87
C SER A 7 22.84 -14.58 -15.56
N VAL A 8 22.31 -15.16 -14.47
CA VAL A 8 22.24 -14.48 -13.17
C VAL A 8 23.58 -14.55 -12.43
N LEU A 9 24.39 -15.58 -12.70
CA LEU A 9 25.75 -15.69 -12.17
C LEU A 9 26.70 -14.70 -12.85
N ASP A 10 26.51 -14.41 -14.15
CA ASP A 10 27.28 -13.38 -14.88
C ASP A 10 27.00 -11.96 -14.37
N ASP A 11 25.76 -11.63 -14.00
CA ASP A 11 25.41 -10.31 -13.44
C ASP A 11 25.95 -10.08 -12.01
N LEU A 12 26.37 -11.16 -11.33
CA LEU A 12 27.00 -11.12 -10.00
C LEU A 12 28.53 -11.23 -10.09
N GLN A 13 29.11 -11.34 -11.29
CA GLN A 13 30.56 -11.24 -11.45
C GLN A 13 30.99 -9.80 -11.23
N HIS A 14 31.95 -9.62 -10.32
CA HIS A 14 32.57 -8.34 -10.06
C HIS A 14 33.16 -7.80 -11.37
N LYS A 15 32.61 -6.69 -11.88
CA LYS A 15 32.96 -6.08 -13.18
C LYS A 15 34.39 -5.49 -13.25
N GLY A 16 35.28 -5.89 -12.34
CA GLY A 16 36.65 -5.36 -12.23
C GLY A 16 36.77 -3.90 -11.80
N GLU A 17 35.66 -3.16 -11.65
CA GLU A 17 35.68 -1.75 -11.23
C GLU A 17 36.07 -1.63 -9.75
N LYS A 18 37.01 -0.75 -9.42
CA LYS A 18 37.43 -0.59 -8.03
C LYS A 18 36.26 -0.06 -7.20
N PRO A 19 36.03 -0.57 -5.98
CA PRO A 19 34.92 -0.13 -5.12
C PRO A 19 34.91 1.37 -4.81
N GLU A 20 36.05 2.04 -4.96
CA GLU A 20 36.20 3.48 -4.78
C GLU A 20 35.63 4.25 -5.97
N ASP A 21 35.86 3.78 -7.20
CA ASP A 21 35.38 4.42 -8.43
C ASP A 21 33.85 4.29 -8.55
N VAL A 22 33.29 3.13 -8.17
CA VAL A 22 31.83 2.94 -8.11
C VAL A 22 31.19 3.85 -7.07
N ARG A 23 31.83 3.99 -5.89
CA ARG A 23 31.35 4.89 -4.84
C ARG A 23 31.43 6.35 -5.28
N ALA A 24 32.50 6.75 -5.94
CA ALA A 24 32.66 8.09 -6.48
C ALA A 24 31.59 8.40 -7.53
N HIS A 25 31.34 7.49 -8.46
CA HIS A 25 30.32 7.67 -9.51
C HIS A 25 28.90 7.73 -8.93
N VAL A 26 28.57 6.91 -7.93
CA VAL A 26 27.27 6.94 -7.25
C VAL A 26 27.09 8.22 -6.44
N ASN A 27 28.14 8.69 -5.76
CA ASN A 27 28.10 9.95 -5.02
C ASN A 27 27.95 11.14 -5.97
N GLN A 28 28.72 11.17 -7.06
CA GLN A 28 28.62 12.22 -8.07
C GLN A 28 27.22 12.28 -8.69
N LYS A 29 26.63 11.13 -9.04
CA LYS A 29 25.23 11.08 -9.50
C LYS A 29 24.23 11.53 -8.43
N ARG A 30 24.50 11.27 -7.15
CA ARG A 30 23.66 11.76 -6.05
C ARG A 30 23.77 13.27 -5.92
N ASP A 31 24.98 13.81 -5.97
CA ASP A 31 25.24 15.24 -5.89
C ASP A 31 24.68 15.99 -7.11
N GLU A 32 24.72 15.40 -8.30
CA GLU A 32 24.09 15.94 -9.52
C GLU A 32 22.55 15.96 -9.45
N LEU A 33 21.95 15.07 -8.65
CA LEU A 33 20.50 14.97 -8.44
C LEU A 33 20.05 15.69 -7.16
N ASP A 34 20.99 16.16 -6.34
CA ASP A 34 20.71 16.90 -5.11
C ASP A 34 20.44 18.37 -5.50
N ASP A 35 19.17 18.74 -5.53
CA ASP A 35 18.73 20.11 -5.78
C ASP A 35 18.83 20.99 -4.52
N GLY A 36 19.42 20.46 -3.43
CA GLY A 36 19.54 21.13 -2.13
C GLY A 36 18.20 21.23 -1.39
N SER A 37 17.13 20.66 -1.94
CA SER A 37 15.82 20.58 -1.31
C SER A 37 15.73 19.27 -0.53
N ASP A 38 15.43 19.37 0.76
CA ASP A 38 15.05 18.19 1.55
C ASP A 38 13.66 17.65 1.18
N GLY A 39 12.97 18.29 0.22
CA GLY A 39 11.60 17.99 -0.17
C GLY A 39 10.57 18.38 0.90
N LEU A 40 10.97 19.15 1.91
CA LEU A 40 10.15 19.64 3.02
C LEU A 40 9.89 21.14 2.95
N VAL A 41 10.28 21.80 1.85
CA VAL A 41 10.00 23.22 1.63
C VAL A 41 8.48 23.45 1.67
N ASP A 42 8.02 24.17 2.69
CA ASP A 42 6.63 24.61 2.81
C ASP A 42 6.36 25.66 1.72
N CYS A 43 5.88 25.20 0.56
CA CYS A 43 5.31 26.07 -0.46
C CYS A 43 4.02 26.65 0.11
N LYS A 44 3.98 27.96 0.41
CA LYS A 44 2.70 28.67 0.49
C LYS A 44 2.09 28.68 -0.92
N GLN A 45 1.28 27.68 -1.22
CA GLN A 45 0.47 27.64 -2.44
C GLN A 45 -0.87 28.31 -2.18
N GLU A 46 -1.19 29.31 -3.00
CA GLU A 46 -2.42 30.10 -2.90
C GLU A 46 -3.64 29.35 -3.48
N ASP A 47 -3.45 28.24 -4.21
CA ASP A 47 -4.52 27.43 -4.79
C ASP A 47 -4.64 26.03 -4.16
N ALA A 48 -5.87 25.67 -3.74
CA ALA A 48 -6.18 24.43 -3.03
C ALA A 48 -5.95 23.14 -3.87
N HIS A 49 -6.09 23.23 -5.20
CA HIS A 49 -5.81 22.10 -6.11
C HIS A 49 -4.31 21.85 -6.27
N GLU A 50 -3.50 22.89 -6.43
CA GLU A 50 -2.05 22.76 -6.55
C GLU A 50 -1.41 22.24 -5.25
N ALA A 51 -2.04 22.50 -4.11
CA ALA A 51 -1.58 22.08 -2.80
C ALA A 51 -1.90 20.62 -2.42
N PHE A 52 -2.83 19.93 -3.10
CA PHE A 52 -3.24 18.58 -2.70
C PHE A 52 -2.09 17.57 -2.80
N PHE A 53 -1.40 17.52 -3.94
CA PHE A 53 -0.33 16.54 -4.17
C PHE A 53 0.89 16.76 -3.23
N PRO A 54 1.41 17.98 -3.07
CA PRO A 54 2.47 18.25 -2.09
C PRO A 54 2.07 17.87 -0.66
N GLN A 55 0.87 18.25 -0.21
CA GLN A 55 0.38 17.91 1.14
C GLN A 55 0.22 16.41 1.34
N MET A 56 -0.26 15.69 0.31
CA MET A 56 -0.32 14.23 0.31
C MET A 56 1.07 13.63 0.49
N VAL A 57 2.07 14.07 -0.28
CA VAL A 57 3.44 13.57 -0.19
C VAL A 57 4.02 13.83 1.20
N ALA A 58 3.89 15.06 1.71
CA ALA A 58 4.35 15.45 3.04
C ALA A 58 3.71 14.60 4.15
N LEU A 59 2.40 14.34 4.07
CA LEU A 59 1.69 13.50 5.02
C LEU A 59 2.18 12.04 4.98
N LEU A 60 2.34 11.46 3.79
CA LEU A 60 2.83 10.09 3.63
C LEU A 60 4.27 9.92 4.11
N LYS A 61 5.12 10.94 3.88
CA LYS A 61 6.50 10.97 4.40
C LYS A 61 6.55 11.11 5.90
N THR A 62 5.68 11.93 6.48
CA THR A 62 5.53 12.06 7.93
C THR A 62 5.10 10.73 8.57
N VAL A 63 4.13 10.03 7.95
CA VAL A 63 3.69 8.70 8.39
C VAL A 63 4.84 7.68 8.34
N GLU A 64 5.64 7.71 7.28
CA GLU A 64 6.81 6.84 7.11
C GLU A 64 7.88 7.11 8.17
N ILE A 65 8.30 8.36 8.34
CA ILE A 65 9.34 8.76 9.29
C ILE A 65 8.92 8.41 10.72
N LEU A 66 7.70 8.80 11.11
CA LEU A 66 7.21 8.53 12.46
C LEU A 66 7.02 7.03 12.71
N GLY A 67 6.59 6.26 11.71
CA GLY A 67 6.54 4.80 11.79
C GLY A 67 7.92 4.19 12.04
N GLN A 68 8.97 4.68 11.37
CA GLN A 68 10.34 4.23 11.60
C GLN A 68 10.87 4.63 12.98
N ILE A 69 10.58 5.84 13.44
CA ILE A 69 10.94 6.30 14.78
C ILE A 69 10.32 5.36 15.84
N LEU A 70 9.03 5.04 15.72
CA LEU A 70 8.34 4.16 16.67
C LEU A 70 8.93 2.75 16.71
N LYS A 71 9.31 2.19 15.55
CA LYS A 71 9.96 0.87 15.47
C LYS A 71 11.35 0.89 16.12
N ASN A 72 12.14 1.92 15.87
CA ASN A 72 13.52 2.02 16.34
C ASN A 72 13.64 2.47 17.81
N GLN A 73 12.64 3.18 18.33
CA GLN A 73 12.65 3.78 19.67
C GLN A 73 11.62 3.15 20.61
N ILE A 74 11.25 1.89 20.38
CA ILE A 74 10.21 1.22 21.16
C ILE A 74 10.57 1.15 22.66
N ALA A 75 11.84 0.96 22.99
CA ALA A 75 12.32 0.86 24.37
C ALA A 75 12.35 2.21 25.11
N THR A 76 12.51 3.32 24.39
CA THR A 76 12.65 4.66 24.99
C THR A 76 11.34 5.42 25.05
N VAL A 77 10.42 5.19 24.10
CA VAL A 77 9.10 5.83 24.08
C VAL A 77 8.12 5.02 24.93
N SER A 78 7.48 5.67 25.91
CA SER A 78 6.50 5.00 26.77
C SER A 78 5.34 4.41 25.97
N ARG A 79 4.77 3.29 26.43
CA ARG A 79 3.63 2.63 25.77
C ARG A 79 2.46 3.58 25.54
N ALA A 80 2.14 4.40 26.53
CA ALA A 80 1.06 5.40 26.42
C ALA A 80 1.31 6.36 25.25
N LYS A 81 2.55 6.85 25.10
CA LYS A 81 2.92 7.74 24.00
C LYS A 81 2.94 7.02 22.66
N ARG A 82 3.43 5.77 22.59
CA ARG A 82 3.38 4.96 21.35
C ARG A 82 1.94 4.78 20.87
N VAL A 83 1.02 4.41 21.76
CA VAL A 83 -0.40 4.25 21.43
C VAL A 83 -1.04 5.57 20.98
N GLU A 84 -0.65 6.71 21.55
CA GLU A 84 -1.10 8.03 21.09
C GLU A 84 -0.60 8.34 19.67
N LEU A 85 0.71 8.15 19.42
CA LEU A 85 1.32 8.36 18.11
C LEU A 85 0.72 7.43 17.05
N LEU A 86 0.50 6.16 17.39
CA LEU A 86 -0.16 5.19 16.51
C LEU A 86 -1.59 5.58 16.18
N GLN A 87 -2.38 6.13 17.11
CA GLN A 87 -3.71 6.65 16.78
C GLN A 87 -3.66 7.75 15.72
N MET A 88 -2.65 8.63 15.77
CA MET A 88 -2.46 9.64 14.73
C MET A 88 -2.07 9.01 13.40
N LEU A 89 -1.18 8.02 13.40
CA LEU A 89 -0.75 7.28 12.21
C LEU A 89 -1.88 6.47 11.58
N LEU A 90 -2.82 5.92 12.37
CA LEU A 90 -4.02 5.25 11.87
C LEU A 90 -5.00 6.25 11.22
N LYS A 91 -5.13 7.46 11.77
CA LYS A 91 -6.05 8.50 11.25
C LYS A 91 -5.51 9.23 10.02
N ALA A 92 -4.20 9.37 9.90
CA ALA A 92 -3.53 10.08 8.80
C ALA A 92 -3.93 9.58 7.39
N PRO A 93 -3.76 8.30 7.02
CA PRO A 93 -4.15 7.80 5.70
C PRO A 93 -5.66 7.92 5.46
N LEU A 94 -6.49 7.86 6.50
CA LEU A 94 -7.94 8.00 6.38
C LEU A 94 -8.36 9.44 6.05
N ARG A 95 -7.66 10.43 6.62
CA ARG A 95 -7.84 11.84 6.23
C ARG A 95 -7.47 12.04 4.76
N LEU A 96 -6.40 11.41 4.30
CA LEU A 96 -5.98 11.46 2.91
C LEU A 96 -7.00 10.79 1.99
N VAL A 97 -7.49 9.59 2.32
CA VAL A 97 -8.57 8.93 1.56
C VAL A 97 -9.79 9.85 1.47
N ARG A 98 -10.22 10.47 2.58
CA ARG A 98 -11.36 11.39 2.56
C ARG A 98 -11.12 12.61 1.65
N ALA A 99 -9.96 13.24 1.76
CA ALA A 99 -9.60 14.40 0.93
C ALA A 99 -9.54 14.02 -0.56
N TYR A 100 -8.96 12.86 -0.87
CA TYR A 100 -8.91 12.32 -2.22
C TYR A 100 -10.30 12.03 -2.81
N PHE A 101 -11.22 11.49 -2.01
CA PHE A 101 -12.61 11.27 -2.47
C PHE A 101 -13.35 12.58 -2.71
N ALA A 102 -13.16 13.58 -1.85
CA ALA A 102 -13.75 14.90 -2.04
C ALA A 102 -13.26 15.53 -3.35
N GLN A 103 -11.94 15.47 -3.58
CA GLN A 103 -11.32 15.95 -4.81
C GLN A 103 -11.84 15.22 -6.05
N PHE A 104 -11.83 13.90 -6.01
CA PHE A 104 -12.31 13.07 -7.11
C PHE A 104 -13.78 13.34 -7.46
N LEU A 105 -14.63 13.56 -6.45
CA LEU A 105 -16.04 13.86 -6.68
C LEU A 105 -16.24 15.25 -7.32
N ALA A 106 -15.39 16.22 -7.02
CA ALA A 106 -15.43 17.54 -7.64
C ALA A 106 -15.09 17.48 -9.14
N ASP A 107 -14.09 16.67 -9.51
CA ASP A 107 -13.53 16.64 -10.86
C ASP A 107 -14.05 15.45 -11.70
N LYS A 108 -15.01 14.68 -11.18
CA LYS A 108 -15.41 13.38 -11.75
C LYS A 108 -15.84 13.46 -13.21
N ASP A 109 -16.71 14.41 -13.55
CA ASP A 109 -17.31 14.50 -14.88
C ASP A 109 -16.30 14.98 -15.93
N GLU A 110 -15.38 15.87 -15.54
CA GLU A 110 -14.25 16.31 -16.36
C GLU A 110 -13.30 15.12 -16.61
N ALA A 111 -12.86 14.46 -15.54
CA ALA A 111 -12.00 13.27 -15.64
C ALA A 111 -12.64 12.15 -16.47
N GLN A 112 -13.97 11.98 -16.40
CA GLN A 112 -14.69 11.01 -17.22
C GLN A 112 -14.65 11.40 -18.70
N THR A 113 -14.89 12.67 -19.01
CA THR A 113 -14.83 13.20 -20.40
C THR A 113 -13.45 13.01 -21.01
N GLU A 114 -12.40 13.42 -20.29
CA GLU A 114 -11.01 13.26 -20.74
C GLU A 114 -10.65 11.80 -21.01
N LEU A 115 -11.07 10.90 -20.12
CA LEU A 115 -10.78 9.48 -20.27
C LEU A 115 -11.54 8.86 -21.45
N VAL A 116 -12.77 9.30 -21.73
CA VAL A 116 -13.51 8.87 -22.93
C VAL A 116 -12.79 9.31 -24.21
N GLU A 117 -12.30 10.55 -24.26
CA GLU A 117 -11.54 11.04 -25.42
C GLU A 117 -10.22 10.30 -25.58
N MET A 118 -9.51 10.03 -24.48
CA MET A 118 -8.32 9.17 -24.50
C MET A 118 -8.64 7.78 -25.08
N LEU A 119 -9.70 7.12 -24.60
CA LEU A 119 -10.13 5.81 -25.11
C LEU A 119 -10.51 5.85 -26.59
N ARG A 120 -11.10 6.96 -27.06
CA ARG A 120 -11.42 7.18 -28.47
C ARG A 120 -10.17 7.19 -29.34
N THR A 121 -9.08 7.78 -28.87
CA THR A 121 -7.80 7.77 -29.59
C THR A 121 -7.13 6.39 -29.62
N MET A 122 -7.28 5.60 -28.55
CA MET A 122 -6.68 4.26 -28.44
C MET A 122 -7.42 3.18 -29.23
N ASN A 123 -8.76 3.27 -29.31
CA ASN A 123 -9.57 2.33 -30.07
C ASN A 123 -10.76 3.02 -30.75
N LYS A 124 -10.67 3.17 -32.07
CA LYS A 124 -11.67 3.86 -32.89
C LYS A 124 -12.94 3.04 -33.13
N GLU A 125 -12.86 1.72 -33.01
CA GLU A 125 -13.98 0.81 -33.33
C GLU A 125 -15.02 0.66 -32.22
N ASP A 126 -14.67 1.03 -30.99
CA ASP A 126 -15.61 0.98 -29.87
C ASP A 126 -16.72 2.03 -30.01
N SER A 127 -17.93 1.70 -29.57
CA SER A 127 -19.02 2.68 -29.47
C SER A 127 -18.81 3.64 -28.30
N ASP A 128 -19.39 4.83 -28.38
CA ASP A 128 -19.28 5.83 -27.31
C ASP A 128 -19.85 5.34 -25.97
N GLU A 129 -20.94 4.58 -26.02
CA GLU A 129 -21.54 3.93 -24.84
C GLU A 129 -20.57 2.94 -24.18
N LYS A 130 -19.82 2.17 -24.98
CA LYS A 130 -18.81 1.23 -24.47
C LYS A 130 -17.63 1.99 -23.85
N ARG A 131 -17.18 3.08 -24.47
CA ARG A 131 -16.11 3.95 -23.95
C ARG A 131 -16.51 4.57 -22.62
N LYS A 132 -17.73 5.10 -22.51
CA LYS A 132 -18.25 5.70 -21.27
C LYS A 132 -18.24 4.70 -20.11
N LYS A 133 -18.75 3.48 -20.33
CA LYS A 133 -18.74 2.41 -19.31
C LYS A 133 -17.32 2.00 -18.92
N LEU A 134 -16.39 1.96 -19.88
CA LEU A 134 -15.00 1.67 -19.61
C LEU A 134 -14.33 2.78 -18.79
N ALA A 135 -14.58 4.04 -19.12
CA ALA A 135 -14.09 5.19 -18.37
C ALA A 135 -14.58 5.17 -16.91
N GLU A 136 -15.89 4.95 -16.68
CA GLU A 136 -16.45 4.83 -15.33
C GLU A 136 -15.78 3.72 -14.52
N LYS A 137 -15.56 2.56 -15.15
CA LYS A 137 -14.88 1.42 -14.52
C LYS A 137 -13.42 1.75 -14.18
N LEU A 138 -12.70 2.40 -15.08
CA LEU A 138 -11.30 2.80 -14.86
C LEU A 138 -11.18 3.83 -13.75
N LEU A 139 -12.03 4.85 -13.71
CA LEU A 139 -12.09 5.82 -12.63
C LEU A 139 -12.37 5.15 -11.28
N ALA A 140 -13.35 4.24 -11.23
CA ALA A 140 -13.63 3.46 -10.03
C ALA A 140 -12.44 2.58 -9.60
N GLN A 141 -11.69 2.03 -10.55
CA GLN A 141 -10.46 1.25 -10.26
C GLN A 141 -9.34 2.13 -9.72
N ILE A 142 -9.13 3.32 -10.29
CA ILE A 142 -8.16 4.31 -9.80
C ILE A 142 -8.49 4.67 -8.35
N MET A 143 -9.77 4.94 -8.06
CA MET A 143 -10.22 5.22 -6.69
C MET A 143 -9.89 4.10 -5.70
N GLN A 144 -10.15 2.86 -6.10
CA GLN A 144 -9.84 1.68 -5.29
C GLN A 144 -8.33 1.54 -5.05
N ILE A 145 -7.52 1.63 -6.10
CA ILE A 145 -6.06 1.44 -6.04
C ILE A 145 -5.42 2.54 -5.18
N SER A 146 -5.80 3.80 -5.36
CA SER A 146 -5.31 4.92 -4.56
C SER A 146 -5.66 4.76 -3.08
N SER A 147 -6.90 4.36 -2.78
CA SER A 147 -7.33 4.08 -1.40
C SER A 147 -6.47 3.02 -0.73
N PHE A 148 -6.20 1.93 -1.46
CA PHE A 148 -5.29 0.89 -0.99
C PHE A 148 -3.86 1.41 -0.84
N ALA A 149 -3.33 2.19 -1.78
CA ALA A 149 -1.97 2.71 -1.70
C ALA A 149 -1.75 3.57 -0.44
N PHE A 150 -2.70 4.45 -0.11
CA PHE A 150 -2.63 5.27 1.09
C PHE A 150 -2.67 4.44 2.37
N ILE A 151 -3.58 3.47 2.44
CA ILE A 151 -3.71 2.58 3.59
C ILE A 151 -2.48 1.66 3.73
N ALA A 152 -2.04 1.07 2.62
CA ALA A 152 -0.87 0.18 2.58
C ALA A 152 0.41 0.92 2.99
N LYS A 153 0.57 2.20 2.61
CA LYS A 153 1.72 3.01 3.04
C LYS A 153 1.75 3.19 4.56
N ALA A 154 0.61 3.43 5.19
CA ALA A 154 0.54 3.51 6.64
C ALA A 154 0.84 2.17 7.31
N ILE A 155 0.24 1.08 6.81
CA ILE A 155 0.49 -0.28 7.29
C ILE A 155 1.98 -0.59 7.27
N THR A 156 2.64 -0.52 6.11
CA THR A 156 4.05 -0.90 5.99
C THR A 156 4.99 0.01 6.79
N SER A 157 4.57 1.24 7.07
CA SER A 157 5.35 2.16 7.91
C SER A 157 5.34 1.72 9.38
N ILE A 158 4.22 1.21 9.89
CA ILE A 158 4.05 0.83 11.30
C ILE A 158 4.17 -0.68 11.58
N SER A 159 4.15 -1.53 10.55
CA SER A 159 4.26 -2.98 10.72
C SER A 159 5.55 -3.37 11.44
N SER A 160 5.40 -3.94 12.63
CA SER A 160 6.45 -4.54 13.44
C SER A 160 5.80 -5.48 14.45
N ASP A 161 6.45 -6.60 14.68
CA ASP A 161 5.99 -7.63 15.61
C ASP A 161 5.92 -7.10 17.05
N GLU A 162 6.82 -6.19 17.40
CA GLU A 162 6.91 -5.53 18.70
C GLU A 162 5.85 -4.44 18.91
N LEU A 163 5.33 -3.84 17.84
CA LEU A 163 4.30 -2.81 17.90
C LEU A 163 2.86 -3.36 17.85
N GLN A 164 2.67 -4.66 17.58
CA GLN A 164 1.35 -5.25 17.33
C GLN A 164 0.32 -4.95 18.44
N GLU A 165 0.67 -5.17 19.71
CA GLU A 165 -0.26 -4.90 20.83
C GLU A 165 -0.62 -3.42 20.96
N ASP A 166 0.32 -2.54 20.65
CA ASP A 166 0.12 -1.09 20.71
C ASP A 166 -0.73 -0.60 19.53
N ILE A 167 -0.57 -1.21 18.35
CA ILE A 167 -1.41 -0.99 17.17
C ILE A 167 -2.85 -1.43 17.45
N ASP A 168 -3.05 -2.61 18.02
CA ASP A 168 -4.38 -3.12 18.38
C ASP A 168 -5.05 -2.23 19.44
N SER A 169 -4.27 -1.76 20.42
CA SER A 169 -4.72 -0.81 21.43
C SER A 169 -5.11 0.54 20.82
N ALA A 170 -4.30 1.04 19.87
CA ALA A 170 -4.59 2.27 19.15
C ALA A 170 -5.85 2.13 18.29
N ALA A 171 -6.00 1.04 17.54
CA ALA A 171 -7.18 0.79 16.70
C ALA A 171 -8.47 0.69 17.52
N LYS A 172 -8.43 0.01 18.68
CA LYS A 172 -9.54 -0.02 19.64
C LYS A 172 -9.91 1.37 20.15
N LYS A 173 -8.93 2.21 20.47
CA LYS A 173 -9.16 3.60 20.91
C LYS A 173 -9.73 4.49 19.80
N VAL A 174 -9.31 4.29 18.54
CA VAL A 174 -9.92 5.00 17.40
C VAL A 174 -11.35 4.53 17.18
N GLY A 175 -11.63 3.25 17.34
CA GLY A 175 -13.00 2.71 17.41
C GLY A 175 -13.77 2.71 16.10
N THR A 176 -13.09 2.68 14.94
CA THR A 176 -13.75 2.67 13.62
C THR A 176 -13.42 1.41 12.80
N PRO A 177 -14.30 0.96 11.89
CA PRO A 177 -13.99 -0.14 10.96
C PRO A 177 -12.72 0.11 10.15
N ALA A 178 -12.49 1.36 9.73
CA ALA A 178 -11.29 1.74 8.98
C ALA A 178 -9.99 1.58 9.81
N ALA A 179 -10.02 1.90 11.11
CA ALA A 179 -8.88 1.66 12.00
C ALA A 179 -8.64 0.16 12.22
N LYS A 180 -9.71 -0.63 12.36
CA LYS A 180 -9.62 -2.10 12.44
C LYS A 180 -9.06 -2.70 11.14
N LEU A 181 -9.43 -2.17 9.98
CA LEU A 181 -8.90 -2.57 8.68
C LEU A 181 -7.39 -2.34 8.59
N ILE A 182 -6.89 -1.20 9.07
CA ILE A 182 -5.45 -0.92 9.11
C ILE A 182 -4.74 -1.89 10.07
N ALA A 183 -5.27 -2.13 11.27
CA ALA A 183 -4.69 -3.07 12.22
C ALA A 183 -4.63 -4.52 11.68
N ALA A 184 -5.73 -5.00 11.08
CA ALA A 184 -5.74 -6.29 10.39
C ALA A 184 -4.75 -6.31 9.21
N GLY A 185 -4.61 -5.18 8.50
CA GLY A 185 -3.63 -5.00 7.45
C GLY A 185 -2.18 -5.18 7.91
N VAL A 186 -1.84 -4.70 9.11
CA VAL A 186 -0.52 -4.93 9.73
C VAL A 186 -0.29 -6.41 10.00
N GLN A 187 -1.29 -7.11 10.55
CA GLN A 187 -1.19 -8.56 10.77
C GLN A 187 -1.06 -9.32 9.44
N LEU A 188 -1.71 -8.86 8.37
CA LEU A 188 -1.58 -9.42 7.03
C LEU A 188 -0.18 -9.17 6.42
N ASP A 189 0.53 -8.12 6.85
CA ASP A 189 1.91 -7.75 6.47
C ASP A 189 2.99 -8.50 7.28
N SER A 190 2.66 -9.65 7.87
CA SER A 190 3.56 -10.49 8.67
C SER A 190 3.61 -11.94 8.15
N PRO A 191 4.72 -12.69 8.30
CA PRO A 191 4.74 -14.12 7.96
C PRO A 191 3.95 -15.01 8.95
N ARG A 192 3.42 -14.47 10.04
CA ARG A 192 2.61 -15.17 11.05
C ARG A 192 1.34 -15.78 10.45
N ASP A 193 0.65 -16.63 11.20
CA ASP A 193 -0.61 -17.23 10.77
C ASP A 193 -1.68 -16.20 10.43
N LEU A 194 -2.63 -16.58 9.56
CA LEU A 194 -3.72 -15.70 9.16
C LEU A 194 -4.60 -15.38 10.39
N PRO A 195 -4.86 -14.10 10.71
CA PRO A 195 -5.63 -13.70 11.89
C PRO A 195 -7.14 -13.88 11.66
N ARG A 196 -7.59 -15.14 11.56
CA ARG A 196 -8.98 -15.48 11.17
C ARG A 196 -10.03 -14.84 12.07
N THR A 197 -9.78 -14.76 13.38
CA THR A 197 -10.73 -14.19 14.35
C THR A 197 -10.94 -12.69 14.10
N ASP A 198 -9.86 -11.93 13.97
CA ASP A 198 -9.93 -10.48 13.73
C ASP A 198 -10.52 -10.19 12.35
N LEU A 199 -10.17 -10.99 11.35
CA LEU A 199 -10.74 -10.88 10.00
C LEU A 199 -12.24 -11.16 9.97
N LYS A 200 -12.77 -12.13 10.73
CA LYS A 200 -14.23 -12.36 10.81
C LYS A 200 -14.96 -11.13 11.36
N GLY A 201 -14.44 -10.54 12.44
CA GLY A 201 -15.03 -9.34 13.02
C GLY A 201 -14.99 -8.17 12.03
N LEU A 202 -13.84 -7.96 11.39
CA LEU A 202 -13.68 -6.92 10.38
C LEU A 202 -14.61 -7.10 9.19
N LEU A 203 -14.75 -8.32 8.66
CA LEU A 203 -15.64 -8.63 7.53
C LEU A 203 -17.10 -8.29 7.85
N ALA A 204 -17.55 -8.53 9.08
CA ALA A 204 -18.88 -8.14 9.52
C ALA A 204 -19.05 -6.61 9.55
N ASP A 205 -18.02 -5.88 9.97
CA ASP A 205 -18.02 -4.41 10.06
C ASP A 205 -18.01 -3.73 8.68
N ILE A 206 -17.39 -4.35 7.66
CA ILE A 206 -17.17 -3.73 6.33
C ILE A 206 -18.00 -4.35 5.21
N LYS A 207 -18.91 -5.27 5.50
CA LYS A 207 -19.66 -6.04 4.47
C LYS A 207 -20.37 -5.16 3.43
N ASP A 208 -20.83 -3.98 3.84
CA ASP A 208 -21.57 -3.02 3.00
C ASP A 208 -20.67 -1.88 2.48
N ASP A 209 -19.39 -1.86 2.87
CA ASP A 209 -18.39 -0.90 2.40
C ASP A 209 -17.53 -1.53 1.30
N PHE A 210 -17.91 -1.24 0.05
CA PHE A 210 -17.23 -1.75 -1.13
C PHE A 210 -15.75 -1.36 -1.19
N ILE A 211 -15.40 -0.15 -0.77
CA ILE A 211 -14.01 0.34 -0.80
C ILE A 211 -13.18 -0.38 0.26
N ALA A 212 -13.69 -0.46 1.50
CA ALA A 212 -13.01 -1.17 2.58
C ALA A 212 -12.84 -2.66 2.25
N MET A 213 -13.87 -3.30 1.71
CA MET A 213 -13.78 -4.69 1.24
C MET A 213 -12.70 -4.83 0.17
N ARG A 214 -12.68 -3.94 -0.82
CA ARG A 214 -11.67 -3.98 -1.88
C ARG A 214 -10.25 -3.79 -1.35
N VAL A 215 -10.06 -2.88 -0.39
CA VAL A 215 -8.77 -2.68 0.28
C VAL A 215 -8.34 -3.95 1.03
N LEU A 216 -9.24 -4.59 1.77
CA LEU A 216 -8.96 -5.86 2.45
C LEU A 216 -8.55 -6.95 1.45
N GLN A 217 -9.22 -7.06 0.30
CA GLN A 217 -8.87 -8.01 -0.75
C GLN A 217 -7.47 -7.75 -1.32
N MET A 218 -7.11 -6.47 -1.54
CA MET A 218 -5.78 -6.10 -2.05
C MET A 218 -4.68 -6.34 -1.00
N LEU A 219 -4.94 -6.08 0.28
CA LEU A 219 -4.04 -6.44 1.37
C LEU A 219 -3.82 -7.95 1.48
N THR A 220 -4.91 -8.72 1.38
CA THR A 220 -4.87 -10.20 1.36
C THR A 220 -4.08 -10.72 0.15
N LEU A 221 -4.27 -10.10 -1.03
CA LEU A 221 -3.51 -10.44 -2.22
C LEU A 221 -2.01 -10.15 -2.05
N ARG A 222 -1.68 -8.97 -1.50
CA ARG A 222 -0.29 -8.60 -1.19
C ARG A 222 0.35 -9.60 -0.22
N ARG A 223 -0.39 -10.04 0.80
CA ARG A 223 0.04 -11.12 1.71
C ARG A 223 0.35 -12.41 0.96
N LEU A 224 -0.58 -12.88 0.12
CA LEU A 224 -0.40 -14.12 -0.67
C LEU A 224 0.81 -14.05 -1.59
N TYR A 225 1.14 -12.86 -2.08
CA TYR A 225 2.35 -12.62 -2.87
C TYR A 225 3.62 -12.67 -2.01
N MET A 226 3.61 -12.04 -0.83
CA MET A 226 4.81 -11.89 0.01
C MET A 226 5.12 -13.11 0.90
N PHE A 227 4.10 -13.81 1.40
CA PHE A 227 4.24 -14.81 2.45
C PHE A 227 3.64 -16.15 2.04
N ARG A 228 4.10 -17.23 2.67
CA ARG A 228 3.47 -18.54 2.51
C ARG A 228 2.11 -18.53 3.20
N THR A 229 1.14 -19.21 2.61
CA THR A 229 -0.22 -19.31 3.16
C THR A 229 -0.67 -20.75 3.00
N THR A 230 -1.17 -21.33 4.09
CA THR A 230 -1.57 -22.74 4.11
C THR A 230 -2.78 -22.97 3.21
N GLU A 231 -2.97 -24.19 2.70
CA GLU A 231 -4.18 -24.51 1.93
C GLU A 231 -5.45 -24.31 2.76
N GLN A 232 -5.39 -24.56 4.07
CA GLN A 232 -6.50 -24.31 4.98
C GLN A 232 -6.85 -22.81 5.05
N ASP A 233 -5.85 -21.93 5.12
CA ASP A 233 -6.07 -20.48 5.09
C ASP A 233 -6.63 -20.01 3.74
N LYS A 234 -6.15 -20.58 2.62
CA LYS A 234 -6.67 -20.23 1.29
C LYS A 234 -8.14 -20.63 1.14
N GLN A 235 -8.49 -21.84 1.58
CA GLN A 235 -9.88 -22.31 1.61
C GLN A 235 -10.74 -21.45 2.52
N TRP A 236 -10.22 -21.04 3.67
CA TRP A 236 -10.92 -20.15 4.60
C TRP A 236 -11.17 -18.77 3.98
N LEU A 237 -10.16 -18.13 3.36
CA LEU A 237 -10.34 -16.86 2.65
C LEU A 237 -11.37 -16.96 1.51
N ALA A 238 -11.42 -18.09 0.83
CA ALA A 238 -12.41 -18.35 -0.22
C ALA A 238 -13.82 -18.52 0.36
N SER A 239 -13.97 -19.21 1.50
CA SER A 239 -15.28 -19.40 2.15
C SER A 239 -15.86 -18.11 2.73
N GLN A 240 -15.00 -17.13 3.03
CA GLN A 240 -15.39 -15.78 3.46
C GLN A 240 -15.58 -14.79 2.30
N SER A 241 -15.54 -15.26 1.04
CA SER A 241 -15.65 -14.42 -0.16
C SER A 241 -14.59 -13.31 -0.27
N VAL A 242 -13.44 -13.46 0.39
CA VAL A 242 -12.34 -12.49 0.31
C VAL A 242 -11.61 -12.64 -1.02
N LEU A 243 -11.14 -13.84 -1.34
CA LEU A 243 -10.48 -14.13 -2.63
C LEU A 243 -10.85 -15.52 -3.12
N GLY A 244 -11.19 -15.66 -4.41
CA GLY A 244 -11.51 -16.96 -5.00
C GLY A 244 -10.30 -17.90 -5.06
N LEU A 245 -10.51 -19.18 -4.74
CA LEU A 245 -9.43 -20.17 -4.61
C LEU A 245 -8.55 -20.30 -5.87
N LYS A 246 -9.16 -20.32 -7.06
CA LYS A 246 -8.44 -20.35 -8.34
C LYS A 246 -7.45 -19.19 -8.50
N PHE A 247 -7.86 -17.99 -8.09
CA PHE A 247 -7.01 -16.80 -8.16
C PHE A 247 -5.86 -16.89 -7.15
N GLN A 248 -6.14 -17.35 -5.93
CA GLN A 248 -5.12 -17.56 -4.91
C GLN A 248 -4.04 -18.56 -5.36
N HIS A 249 -4.44 -19.69 -5.96
CA HIS A 249 -3.50 -20.68 -6.51
C HIS A 249 -2.67 -20.13 -7.67
N ALA A 250 -3.27 -19.32 -8.56
CA ALA A 250 -2.54 -18.68 -9.65
C ALA A 250 -1.44 -17.73 -9.14
N VAL A 251 -1.74 -16.94 -8.10
CA VAL A 251 -0.76 -16.05 -7.45
C VAL A 251 0.36 -16.84 -6.80
N ASP A 252 0.02 -17.90 -6.07
CA ASP A 252 1.00 -18.74 -5.37
C ASP A 252 1.96 -19.44 -6.33
N MET A 253 1.45 -19.97 -7.44
CA MET A 253 2.27 -20.58 -8.50
C MET A 253 3.26 -19.59 -9.12
N ARG A 254 2.84 -18.33 -9.34
CA ARG A 254 3.70 -17.29 -9.93
C ARG A 254 4.73 -16.72 -8.95
N SER A 255 4.40 -16.68 -7.66
CA SER A 255 5.23 -16.04 -6.62
C SER A 255 6.09 -17.00 -5.81
N ARG A 256 5.97 -18.32 -6.02
CA ARG A 256 6.59 -19.37 -5.17
C ARG A 256 8.09 -19.17 -4.87
N THR A 257 8.86 -18.67 -5.83
CA THR A 257 10.32 -18.46 -5.70
C THR A 257 10.69 -17.10 -5.10
N GLN A 258 9.76 -16.15 -5.04
CA GLN A 258 9.98 -14.76 -4.62
C GLN A 258 9.51 -14.46 -3.18
N LYS A 259 8.90 -15.45 -2.50
CA LYS A 259 8.32 -15.26 -1.17
C LYS A 259 9.40 -14.98 -0.13
N LYS A 260 9.13 -14.04 0.76
CA LYS A 260 9.99 -13.77 1.93
C LYS A 260 9.98 -15.01 2.81
N LEU A 261 11.18 -15.53 3.11
CA LEU A 261 11.34 -16.59 4.10
C LEU A 261 11.07 -15.98 5.47
N GLY A 262 10.07 -16.50 6.20
CA GLY A 262 9.92 -16.18 7.61
C GLY A 262 11.17 -16.66 8.34
N GLN A 263 11.85 -15.76 9.05
CA GLN A 263 12.84 -16.18 10.03
C GLN A 263 12.08 -16.95 11.11
N ARG A 264 12.45 -18.22 11.30
CA ARG A 264 11.94 -19.08 12.35
C ARG A 264 12.56 -18.71 13.68
#